data_AF-A0A4Y8SLK5-F1
#
_entry.id   AF-A0A4Y8SLK5-F1
#
_cell.length_a   1.000
_cell.length_b   1.000
_cell.length_c   1.000
_cell.angle_alpha   90.00
_cell.angle_beta   90.00
_cell.angle_gamma   90.00
#
_symmetry.space_group_name_H-M   'P 1'
#
loop_
_entity.id
_entity.type
_entity.pdbx_description
1 polymer ?
#
loop_
_entity_poly.entity_id
_entity_poly.type
_entity_poly.pdbx_seq_one_letter_code
_entity_poly.pdbx_strand_id
1 'polypeptide(L)'
;MSTTISVTACDNELIMVAYNTNDNSVSYELCRFLSGYHYSVNVPITVNVGPFLGTLQVNGLSGSINQPLNILLPQGSYNLLLIGINWGAGEASFKVTVNNQPFNYSNHGAQAGVVWTPAPISITV
;
A
#
# COMPACT_ATOMS: atom_id res chain seq x y z
N MET A 1 15.82 10.27 -4.47
CA MET A 1 15.13 10.96 -3.37
C MET A 1 14.28 9.88 -2.73
N SER A 2 14.42 9.56 -1.44
CA SER A 2 13.70 8.40 -0.88
C SER A 2 12.21 8.72 -0.73
N THR A 3 11.35 7.92 -1.36
CA THR A 3 9.91 7.98 -1.10
C THR A 3 9.62 7.23 0.21
N THR A 4 8.86 7.86 1.09
CA THR A 4 8.45 7.28 2.38
C THR A 4 6.95 7.04 2.37
N ILE A 5 6.55 5.86 2.82
CA ILE A 5 5.14 5.48 2.95
C ILE A 5 4.92 4.96 4.38
N SER A 6 3.78 5.27 4.99
CA SER A 6 3.39 4.71 6.28
C SER A 6 1.96 4.17 6.20
N VAL A 7 1.75 2.93 6.60
CA VAL A 7 0.43 2.32 6.70
C VAL A 7 0.06 2.17 8.17
N THR A 8 -1.02 2.82 8.60
CA THR A 8 -1.46 2.83 10.01
C THR A 8 -2.86 2.25 10.22
N ALA A 9 -3.55 1.92 9.12
CA ALA A 9 -4.76 1.12 9.13
C ALA A 9 -4.88 0.39 7.79
N CYS A 10 -5.27 -0.88 7.87
CA CYS A 10 -5.62 -1.72 6.73
C CYS A 10 -6.59 -2.77 7.25
N ASP A 11 -7.87 -2.63 6.92
CA ASP A 11 -8.86 -3.69 7.13
C ASP A 11 -8.99 -4.51 5.85
N ASN A 12 -8.94 -5.84 5.99
CA ASN A 12 -8.90 -6.82 4.91
C ASN A 12 -7.64 -6.74 4.07
N GLU A 13 -7.58 -5.87 3.07
CA GLU A 13 -6.50 -5.95 2.10
C GLU A 13 -6.15 -4.61 1.43
N LEU A 14 -4.85 -4.33 1.37
CA LEU A 14 -4.29 -3.17 0.69
C LEU A 14 -3.19 -3.61 -0.27
N ILE A 15 -3.36 -3.30 -1.56
CA ILE A 15 -2.36 -3.53 -2.61
C ILE A 15 -1.79 -2.19 -3.04
N MET A 16 -0.46 -2.12 -3.15
CA MET A 16 0.24 -0.95 -3.68
C MET A 16 0.92 -1.28 -5.00
N VAL A 17 0.59 -0.54 -6.05
CA VAL A 17 1.17 -0.73 -7.39
C VAL A 17 1.85 0.55 -7.83
N ALA A 18 3.12 0.49 -8.22
CA ALA A 18 3.81 1.60 -8.87
C ALA A 18 3.90 1.33 -10.37
N TYR A 19 3.36 2.23 -11.19
CA TYR A 19 3.53 2.18 -12.64
C TYR A 19 4.47 3.30 -13.08
N ASN A 20 5.44 2.97 -13.92
CA ASN A 20 6.47 3.91 -14.36
C ASN A 20 5.85 4.90 -15.36
N THR A 21 6.07 6.19 -15.13
CA THR A 21 5.51 7.25 -15.99
C THR A 21 6.42 7.63 -17.16
N ASN A 22 7.68 7.22 -17.09
CA ASN A 22 8.67 7.42 -18.15
C ASN A 22 8.70 6.22 -19.11
N ASP A 23 8.27 5.04 -18.63
CA ASP A 23 8.16 3.80 -19.40
C ASP A 23 6.84 3.09 -19.05
N ASN A 24 5.84 3.26 -19.91
CA ASN A 24 4.50 2.69 -19.71
C ASN A 24 4.44 1.16 -19.89
N SER A 25 5.57 0.47 -20.11
CA SER A 25 5.61 -0.98 -20.29
C SER A 25 5.75 -1.76 -18.99
N VAL A 26 6.03 -1.10 -17.86
CA VAL A 26 6.30 -1.79 -16.59
C VAL A 26 5.50 -1.21 -15.43
N SER A 27 4.91 -2.12 -14.64
CA SER A 27 4.30 -1.85 -13.34
C SER A 27 4.82 -2.84 -12.31
N TYR A 28 4.90 -2.41 -11.06
CA TYR A 28 5.45 -3.16 -9.94
C TYR A 28 4.41 -3.20 -8.81
N GLU A 29 3.92 -4.39 -8.45
CA GLU A 29 3.19 -4.56 -7.19
C GLU A 29 4.20 -4.52 -6.05
N LEU A 30 4.26 -3.41 -5.33
CA LEU A 30 5.28 -3.16 -4.31
C LEU A 30 5.06 -4.05 -3.09
N CYS A 31 3.83 -4.04 -2.59
CA CYS A 31 3.44 -4.82 -1.45
C CYS A 31 1.93 -5.07 -1.41
N ARG A 32 1.57 -6.13 -0.69
CA ARG A 32 0.21 -6.57 -0.47
C ARG A 32 0.02 -6.91 1.00
N PHE A 33 -0.76 -6.09 1.69
CA PHE A 33 -1.14 -6.31 3.08
C PHE A 33 -2.42 -7.12 3.14
N LEU A 34 -2.41 -8.15 3.97
CA LEU A 34 -3.58 -8.92 4.37
C LEU A 34 -3.74 -8.71 5.87
N SER A 35 -4.83 -8.12 6.31
CA SER A 35 -5.06 -7.74 7.71
C SER A 35 -6.50 -8.01 8.10
N GLY A 36 -6.74 -8.32 9.36
CA GLY A 36 -8.06 -8.65 9.85
C GLY A 36 -8.08 -8.80 11.36
N TYR A 37 -9.23 -9.18 11.90
CA TYR A 37 -9.42 -9.43 13.34
C TYR A 37 -9.01 -8.26 14.24
N HIS A 38 -9.04 -7.02 13.73
CA HIS A 38 -8.67 -5.80 14.43
C HIS A 38 -7.23 -5.77 14.96
N TYR A 39 -6.33 -6.58 14.39
CA TYR A 39 -4.90 -6.50 14.72
C TYR A 39 -4.33 -5.14 14.28
N SER A 40 -3.36 -4.62 15.04
CA SER A 40 -2.78 -3.30 14.76
C SER A 40 -1.94 -3.33 13.49
N VAL A 41 -2.01 -2.25 12.72
CA VAL A 41 -1.15 -2.00 11.56
C VAL A 41 -0.37 -0.72 11.80
N ASN A 42 0.96 -0.79 11.77
CA ASN A 42 1.85 0.35 11.86
C ASN A 42 3.16 0.05 11.11
N VAL A 43 3.15 0.27 9.80
CA VAL A 43 4.21 -0.17 8.89
C VAL A 43 4.84 1.02 8.19
N PRO A 44 6.06 1.42 8.61
CA PRO A 44 6.86 2.34 7.83
C PRO A 44 7.49 1.59 6.65
N ILE A 45 7.47 2.21 5.47
CA ILE A 45 7.99 1.68 4.22
C ILE A 45 8.94 2.72 3.64
N THR A 46 10.15 2.28 3.29
CA THR A 46 11.09 3.09 2.51
C THR A 46 11.22 2.51 1.12
N VAL A 47 11.08 3.36 0.10
CA VAL A 47 11.32 3.00 -1.30
C VAL A 47 12.66 3.59 -1.72
N ASN A 48 13.59 2.71 -2.07
CA ASN A 48 14.97 3.04 -2.43
C ASN A 48 15.29 2.62 -3.86
N VAL A 49 16.31 3.26 -4.44
CA VAL A 49 16.81 2.90 -5.77
C VAL A 49 17.47 1.52 -5.72
N GLY A 50 17.07 0.62 -6.62
CA GLY A 50 17.69 -0.70 -6.76
C GLY A 50 16.92 -1.61 -7.73
N PRO A 51 17.43 -2.83 -7.99
CA PRO A 51 16.68 -3.80 -8.77
C PRO A 51 15.41 -4.21 -8.01
N PHE A 52 14.26 -4.26 -8.70
CA PHE A 52 13.04 -4.77 -8.08
C PHE A 52 13.18 -6.26 -7.77
N LEU A 53 12.93 -6.64 -6.51
CA LEU A 53 13.15 -8.01 -6.01
C LEU A 53 11.86 -8.84 -5.93
N GLY A 54 10.74 -8.29 -6.39
CA GLY A 54 9.43 -8.90 -6.27
C GLY A 54 8.57 -8.25 -5.18
N THR A 55 7.31 -8.65 -5.18
CA THR A 55 6.29 -8.13 -4.27
C THR A 55 6.51 -8.61 -2.85
N LEU A 56 6.37 -7.70 -1.88
CA LEU A 56 6.33 -8.07 -0.46
C LEU A 56 4.90 -8.38 -0.02
N GLN A 57 4.64 -9.63 0.33
CA GLN A 57 3.37 -10.03 0.95
C GLN A 57 3.48 -9.92 2.47
N VAL A 58 2.53 -9.23 3.09
CA VAL A 58 2.52 -8.95 4.52
C VAL A 58 1.23 -9.51 5.11
N ASN A 59 1.35 -10.54 5.95
CA ASN A 59 0.21 -11.27 6.50
C ASN A 59 0.02 -10.96 7.99
N GLY A 60 -1.05 -10.24 8.30
CA GLY A 60 -1.53 -9.91 9.64
C GLY A 60 -2.79 -10.65 10.05
N LEU A 61 -3.16 -11.75 9.37
CA LEU A 61 -4.33 -12.55 9.76
C LEU A 61 -4.14 -13.31 11.07
N SER A 62 -2.90 -13.45 11.53
CA SER A 62 -2.54 -14.12 12.79
C SER A 62 -1.88 -13.19 13.81
N GLY A 63 -1.88 -11.87 13.57
CA GLY A 63 -1.27 -10.90 14.49
C GLY A 63 -1.00 -9.53 13.88
N SER A 64 -0.54 -8.60 14.72
CA SER A 64 -0.20 -7.23 14.33
C SER A 64 0.90 -7.15 13.27
N ILE A 65 0.77 -6.17 12.38
CA ILE A 65 1.74 -5.84 11.35
C ILE A 65 2.47 -4.56 11.73
N ASN A 66 3.66 -4.67 12.31
CA ASN A 66 4.41 -3.53 12.85
C ASN A 66 5.88 -3.46 12.39
N GLN A 67 6.26 -4.27 11.40
CA GLN A 67 7.65 -4.35 10.93
C GLN A 67 7.90 -3.39 9.77
N PRO A 68 9.04 -2.67 9.74
CA PRO A 68 9.40 -1.82 8.62
C PRO A 68 9.61 -2.64 7.34
N LEU A 69 9.26 -2.05 6.19
CA LEU A 69 9.54 -2.63 4.88
C LEU A 69 10.55 -1.77 4.11
N ASN A 70 11.41 -2.44 3.36
CA ASN A 70 12.32 -1.81 2.41
C ASN A 70 12.05 -2.36 1.02
N ILE A 71 11.67 -1.47 0.10
CA ILE A 71 11.31 -1.83 -1.28
C ILE A 71 12.33 -1.19 -2.21
N LEU A 72 12.84 -1.97 -3.16
CA LEU A 72 13.75 -1.49 -4.19
C LEU A 72 12.98 -1.30 -5.48
N LEU A 73 13.11 -0.13 -6.09
CA LEU A 73 12.61 0.15 -7.44
C LEU A 73 13.72 0.74 -8.31
N PRO A 74 13.74 0.47 -9.63
CA PRO A 74 14.63 1.17 -10.53
C PRO A 74 14.43 2.68 -10.40
N GLN A 75 15.52 3.44 -10.55
CA GLN A 75 15.43 4.89 -10.52
C GLN A 75 14.42 5.39 -11.56
N GLY A 76 13.52 6.28 -11.17
CA GLY A 76 12.49 6.77 -12.07
C GLY A 76 11.36 7.54 -11.39
N SER A 77 10.44 7.99 -12.24
CA SER A 77 9.19 8.60 -11.82
C SER A 77 8.07 7.58 -11.96
N TYR A 78 7.23 7.50 -10.93
CA TYR A 78 6.14 6.55 -10.86
C TYR A 78 4.88 7.23 -10.38
N ASN A 79 3.76 6.64 -10.73
CA ASN A 79 2.51 6.88 -10.03
C ASN A 79 2.19 5.65 -9.18
N LEU A 80 1.93 5.89 -7.90
CA LEU A 80 1.53 4.91 -6.93
C LEU A 80 0.00 4.84 -6.89
N LEU A 81 -0.53 3.65 -7.13
CA LEU A 81 -1.92 3.29 -6.96
C LEU A 81 -2.08 2.54 -5.63
N LEU A 82 -3.03 2.99 -4.82
CA LEU A 82 -3.47 2.30 -3.60
C LEU A 82 -4.80 1.61 -3.90
N ILE A 83 -4.92 0.33 -3.59
CA ILE A 83 -6.13 -0.45 -3.82
C ILE A 83 -6.55 -1.08 -2.50
N GLY A 84 -7.62 -0.57 -1.91
CA GLY A 84 -8.29 -1.14 -0.74
C GLY A 84 -9.37 -2.13 -1.16
N ILE A 85 -9.27 -3.36 -0.68
CA ILE A 85 -10.20 -4.45 -0.92
C ILE A 85 -10.85 -4.84 0.40
N ASN A 86 -12.18 -4.88 0.44
CA ASN A 86 -12.94 -5.45 1.54
C ASN A 86 -13.33 -6.89 1.20
N TRP A 87 -13.21 -7.81 2.17
CA TRP A 87 -13.64 -9.21 1.99
C TRP A 87 -15.09 -9.47 2.43
N GLY A 88 -15.83 -8.41 2.75
CA GLY A 88 -17.26 -8.45 3.07
C GLY A 88 -17.60 -8.54 4.56
N ALA A 89 -16.61 -8.37 5.45
CA ALA A 89 -16.81 -8.42 6.89
C ALA A 89 -16.38 -7.10 7.54
N GLY A 90 -17.33 -6.41 8.18
CA GLY A 90 -17.06 -5.24 9.00
C GLY A 90 -16.75 -3.97 8.21
N GLU A 91 -16.08 -3.03 8.90
CA GLU A 91 -15.65 -1.76 8.33
C GLU A 91 -14.48 -1.97 7.37
N ALA A 92 -14.49 -1.24 6.26
CA ALA A 92 -13.31 -1.06 5.43
C ALA A 92 -12.59 0.23 5.84
N SER A 93 -11.43 0.12 6.49
CA SER A 93 -10.60 1.25 6.93
C SER A 93 -9.18 1.16 6.38
N PHE A 94 -8.72 2.22 5.71
CA PHE A 94 -7.37 2.32 5.17
C PHE A 94 -6.77 3.69 5.52
N LYS A 95 -5.54 3.69 6.03
CA LYS A 95 -4.79 4.92 6.34
C LYS A 95 -3.35 4.76 5.87
N VAL A 96 -3.03 5.48 4.79
CA VAL A 96 -1.72 5.48 4.15
C VAL A 96 -1.21 6.91 4.06
N THR A 97 0.01 7.17 4.51
CA THR A 97 0.68 8.46 4.32
C THR A 97 1.81 8.28 3.34
N VAL A 98 1.85 9.05 2.25
CA VAL A 98 2.93 9.02 1.25
C VAL A 98 3.61 10.39 1.25
N ASN A 99 4.91 10.44 1.54
CA ASN A 99 5.68 11.71 1.61
C ASN A 99 4.97 12.80 2.43
N ASN A 100 4.50 12.43 3.63
CA ASN A 100 3.71 13.27 4.56
C ASN A 100 2.30 13.67 4.10
N GLN A 101 1.83 13.18 2.95
CA GLN A 101 0.45 13.39 2.48
C GLN A 101 -0.45 12.22 2.91
N PRO A 102 -1.51 12.44 3.70
CA PRO A 102 -2.40 11.39 4.16
C PRO A 102 -3.47 11.02 3.11
N PHE A 103 -3.73 9.72 3.00
CA PHE A 103 -4.75 9.10 2.17
C PHE A 103 -5.55 8.15 3.07
N ASN A 104 -6.79 8.56 3.38
CA ASN A 104 -7.64 7.87 4.35
C ASN A 104 -8.96 7.44 3.70
N TYR A 105 -9.46 6.30 4.12
CA TYR A 105 -10.78 5.79 3.79
C TYR A 105 -11.37 5.07 5.00
N SER A 106 -12.68 5.24 5.22
CA SER A 106 -13.45 4.50 6.21
C SER A 106 -14.88 4.38 5.70
N ASN A 107 -15.40 3.16 5.68
CA ASN A 107 -16.79 2.89 5.34
C ASN A 107 -17.28 1.60 6.02
N HIS A 108 -18.17 1.77 7.01
CA HIS A 108 -18.78 0.65 7.74
C HIS A 108 -19.73 -0.22 6.90
N GLY A 109 -20.29 0.32 5.81
CA GLY A 109 -21.25 -0.37 4.95
C GLY A 109 -20.65 -0.88 3.64
N ALA A 110 -19.32 -0.84 3.51
CA ALA A 110 -18.63 -1.26 2.31
C ALA A 110 -18.96 -2.73 1.98
N GLN A 111 -19.32 -3.00 0.73
CA GLN A 111 -19.53 -4.37 0.26
C GLN A 111 -18.19 -5.05 -0.02
N ALA A 112 -18.21 -6.36 -0.22
CA ALA A 112 -17.03 -7.09 -0.68
C ALA A 112 -16.57 -6.59 -2.06
N GLY A 113 -15.25 -6.50 -2.27
CA GLY A 113 -14.62 -6.07 -3.51
C GLY A 113 -13.66 -4.90 -3.33
N VAL A 114 -13.30 -4.25 -4.44
CA VAL A 114 -12.50 -3.00 -4.41
C VAL A 114 -13.39 -1.87 -3.93
N VAL A 115 -13.03 -1.27 -2.79
CA VAL A 115 -13.84 -0.24 -2.11
C VAL A 115 -13.14 1.11 -2.04
N TRP A 116 -11.83 1.12 -2.28
CA TRP A 116 -11.04 2.35 -2.22
C TRP A 116 -9.89 2.34 -3.25
N THR A 117 -9.88 3.34 -4.12
CA THR A 117 -8.77 3.66 -5.02
C THR A 117 -8.68 5.19 -5.13
N PRO A 118 -7.83 5.88 -4.34
CA PRO A 118 -7.65 7.32 -4.49
C PRO A 118 -6.98 7.64 -5.83
N ALA A 119 -6.94 8.93 -6.20
CA ALA A 119 -6.21 9.36 -7.38
C ALA A 119 -4.73 8.91 -7.30
N PRO A 120 -4.10 8.53 -8.43
CA PRO A 120 -2.71 8.09 -8.43
C PRO A 120 -1.76 9.15 -7.85
N ILE A 121 -0.74 8.69 -7.12
CA ILE A 121 0.14 9.54 -6.32
C ILE A 121 1.51 9.55 -6.97
N SER A 122 1.98 10.71 -7.42
CA SER A 122 3.30 10.80 -8.04
C SER A 122 4.42 10.64 -7.00
N ILE A 123 5.35 9.74 -7.28
CA ILE A 123 6.53 9.47 -6.47
C ILE A 123 7.78 9.43 -7.35
N THR A 124 8.92 9.76 -6.77
CA THR A 124 10.23 9.60 -7.40
C THR A 124 11.07 8.70 -6.51
N VAL A 125 11.85 7.82 -7.13
CA VAL A 125 12.81 6.94 -6.45
C VAL A 125 14.21 7.36 -6.86
#